data_AF-A0A0R3QLL5-F1
#
_entry.id   AF-A0A0R3QLL5-F1
#
_cell.length_a   1.000
_cell.length_b   1.000
_cell.length_c   1.000
_cell.angle_alpha   90.00
_cell.angle_beta   90.00
_cell.angle_gamma   90.00
#
_symmetry.space_group_name_H-M   'P 1'
#
loop_
_entity.id
_entity.type
_entity.pdbx_description
1 polymer ?
#
loop_
_entity_poly.entity_id
_entity_poly.type
_entity_poly.pdbx_seq_one_letter_code
_entity_poly.pdbx_strand_id
1 'polypeptide(L)'
;MFYNINRFHIFVLITWQFSIFFASQMIYPIFANYIPQWRCSVNQSFSNNCTIFLSCKDSIQFSEIAFFSAALEYDWICGASAYWASLFSQIQFLGVLLGTIITGTLSDIFGRHPLALISLTCGIIVSFCSGTI
;
A
#
# COMPACT_ATOMS: atom_id res chain seq x y z
N MET A 1 -21.89 3.45 -34.78
CA MET A 1 -22.64 4.30 -33.83
C MET A 1 -21.68 4.68 -32.72
N PHE A 2 -20.86 5.72 -32.96
CA PHE A 2 -19.99 6.24 -31.92
C PHE A 2 -20.88 6.85 -30.84
N TYR A 3 -20.72 6.37 -29.61
CA TYR A 3 -21.46 6.85 -28.44
C TYR A 3 -21.51 8.39 -28.46
N ASN A 4 -22.69 8.99 -28.27
CA ASN A 4 -22.87 10.43 -28.07
C ASN A 4 -22.26 10.83 -26.71
N ILE A 5 -20.94 10.75 -26.61
CA ILE A 5 -20.18 11.09 -25.41
C ILE A 5 -20.20 12.61 -25.27
N ASN A 6 -21.14 13.05 -24.45
CA ASN A 6 -21.21 14.41 -23.93
C ASN A 6 -20.03 14.68 -22.98
N ARG A 7 -19.64 15.95 -22.83
CA ARG A 7 -18.54 16.37 -21.94
C ARG A 7 -18.67 15.84 -20.51
N PHE A 8 -19.90 15.71 -20.02
CA PHE A 8 -20.20 15.12 -18.71
C PHE A 8 -19.70 13.67 -18.60
N HIS A 9 -19.90 12.84 -19.63
CA HIS A 9 -19.46 11.45 -19.61
C HIS A 9 -17.94 11.33 -19.54
N ILE A 10 -17.20 12.23 -20.22
CA ILE A 10 -15.72 12.28 -20.12
C ILE A 10 -15.29 12.62 -18.69
N PHE A 11 -15.90 13.63 -18.07
CA PHE A 11 -15.57 14.01 -16.68
C PHE A 11 -15.82 12.86 -15.71
N VAL A 12 -16.94 12.15 -15.85
CA VAL A 12 -17.27 10.99 -15.00
C VAL A 12 -16.29 9.84 -15.22
N LEU A 13 -15.89 9.57 -16.47
CA LEU A 13 -14.89 8.53 -16.76
C LEU A 13 -13.54 8.86 -16.12
N ILE A 14 -13.09 10.12 -16.21
CA ILE A 14 -11.82 10.56 -15.61
C ILE A 14 -11.86 10.43 -14.09
N THR A 15 -12.91 10.96 -13.43
CA THR A 15 -13.02 10.86 -11.96
C THR A 15 -13.11 9.41 -11.49
N TRP A 16 -13.76 8.54 -12.27
CA TRP A 16 -13.82 7.11 -11.98
C TRP A 16 -12.45 6.43 -12.08
N GLN A 17 -11.63 6.74 -13.10
CA GLN A 17 -10.27 6.20 -13.20
C GLN A 17 -9.38 6.62 -12.03
N PHE A 18 -9.41 7.89 -11.63
CA PHE A 18 -8.67 8.34 -10.45
C PHE A 18 -9.16 7.65 -9.17
N SER A 19 -10.47 7.42 -9.02
CA SER A 19 -11.00 6.69 -7.87
C SER A 19 -10.49 5.25 -7.81
N ILE A 20 -10.37 4.56 -8.95
CA ILE A 20 -9.78 3.21 -9.02
C ILE A 20 -8.29 3.25 -8.64
N PHE A 21 -7.55 4.25 -9.13
CA PHE A 21 -6.15 4.43 -8.78
C PHE A 21 -5.97 4.58 -7.26
N PHE A 22 -6.77 5.42 -6.60
CA PHE A 22 -6.73 5.54 -5.14
C PHE A 22 -7.08 4.25 -4.41
N ALA A 23 -8.04 3.47 -4.91
CA ALA A 23 -8.36 2.17 -4.32
C ALA A 23 -7.19 1.18 -4.43
N SER A 24 -6.47 1.19 -5.56
CA SER A 24 -5.30 0.32 -5.76
C SER A 24 -4.15 0.59 -4.77
N GLN A 25 -4.08 1.80 -4.21
CA GLN A 25 -3.08 2.17 -3.22
C GLN A 25 -3.18 1.35 -1.91
N MET A 26 -4.33 0.72 -1.65
CA MET A 26 -4.50 -0.16 -0.48
C MET A 26 -3.70 -1.46 -0.56
N ILE A 27 -3.17 -1.81 -1.74
CA ILE A 27 -2.38 -3.02 -1.94
C ILE A 27 -0.90 -2.78 -1.59
N TYR A 28 -0.41 -1.54 -1.55
CA TYR A 28 1.00 -1.23 -1.25
C TYR A 28 1.56 -1.88 0.02
N PRO A 29 0.84 -1.93 1.16
CA PRO A 29 1.35 -2.57 2.36
C PRO A 29 1.71 -4.05 2.16
N ILE A 30 0.99 -4.76 1.29
CA ILE A 30 1.25 -6.18 1.00
C ILE A 30 2.60 -6.33 0.31
N PHE A 31 2.87 -5.51 -0.71
CA PHE A 31 4.14 -5.54 -1.44
C PHE A 31 5.30 -5.00 -0.61
N ALA A 32 5.06 -3.99 0.23
CA ALA A 32 6.07 -3.43 1.11
C ALA A 32 6.53 -4.41 2.20
N ASN A 33 5.61 -5.23 2.73
CA ASN A 33 5.87 -6.17 3.82
C ASN A 33 6.12 -7.62 3.38
N TYR A 34 6.18 -7.86 2.07
CA TYR A 34 6.46 -9.20 1.57
C TYR A 34 7.87 -9.64 1.96
N ILE A 35 7.98 -10.83 2.52
CA ILE A 35 9.27 -11.44 2.86
C ILE A 35 9.23 -12.89 2.32
N PRO A 36 10.13 -13.25 1.38
CA PRO A 36 10.25 -14.61 0.89
C PRO A 36 10.84 -15.52 1.97
N GLN A 37 10.57 -16.81 1.89
CA GLN A 37 11.15 -17.79 2.83
C GLN A 37 12.67 -17.85 2.65
N TRP A 38 13.40 -18.09 3.74
CA TRP A 38 14.86 -18.14 3.73
C TRP A 38 15.38 -19.46 4.31
N ARG A 39 16.66 -19.76 4.04
CA ARG A 39 17.40 -20.88 4.61
C ARG A 39 18.87 -20.50 4.83
N CYS A 40 19.52 -21.20 5.74
CA CYS A 40 20.91 -20.94 6.14
C CYS A 40 21.92 -21.85 5.44
N SER A 41 21.48 -23.05 5.06
CA SER A 41 22.30 -24.05 4.39
C SER A 41 21.46 -24.81 3.38
N VAL A 42 22.13 -25.34 2.35
CA VAL A 42 21.50 -26.13 1.28
C VAL A 42 20.72 -27.34 1.78
N ASN A 43 21.10 -27.85 2.96
CA ASN A 43 20.53 -29.06 3.58
C ASN A 43 19.26 -28.81 4.40
N GLN A 44 18.87 -27.55 4.60
CA GLN A 44 17.67 -27.18 5.35
C GLN A 44 16.52 -26.80 4.41
N SER A 45 15.29 -27.12 4.83
CA SER A 45 14.08 -26.63 4.16
C SER A 45 13.92 -25.12 4.37
N PHE A 46 13.27 -24.46 3.40
CA PHE A 46 12.90 -23.06 3.53
C PHE A 46 11.97 -22.86 4.73
N SER A 47 12.31 -21.90 5.59
CA SER A 47 11.58 -21.63 6.83
C SER A 47 11.54 -20.14 7.14
N ASN A 48 10.53 -19.73 7.91
CA ASN A 48 10.33 -18.34 8.35
C ASN A 48 10.74 -18.15 9.82
N ASN A 49 11.67 -18.99 10.31
CA ASN A 49 12.10 -18.98 11.71
C ASN A 49 13.11 -17.86 11.96
N CYS A 50 12.73 -16.91 12.81
CA CYS A 50 13.58 -15.77 13.15
C CYS A 50 14.83 -16.11 13.95
N THR A 51 14.82 -17.17 14.75
CA THR A 51 16.02 -17.64 15.46
C THR A 51 17.10 -18.13 14.51
N ILE A 52 16.69 -18.80 13.44
CA ILE A 52 17.56 -19.30 12.37
C ILE A 52 18.11 -18.12 11.55
N PHE A 53 17.26 -17.13 11.25
CA PHE A 53 17.68 -15.90 10.56
C PHE A 53 18.81 -15.17 11.31
N LEU A 54 18.62 -14.94 12.62
CA LEU A 54 19.58 -14.23 13.45
C LEU A 54 20.89 -15.00 13.65
N SER A 55 20.83 -16.34 13.69
CA SER A 55 22.00 -17.20 13.89
C SER A 55 22.93 -17.25 12.68
N CYS A 56 22.47 -16.84 11.50
CA CYS A 56 23.15 -17.14 10.25
C CYS A 56 23.08 -15.97 9.26
N LYS A 57 23.23 -14.74 9.77
CA LYS A 57 23.06 -13.51 8.99
C LYS A 57 23.93 -13.44 7.73
N ASP A 58 25.11 -14.08 7.73
CA ASP A 58 26.10 -13.96 6.64
C ASP A 58 25.92 -14.96 5.49
N SER A 59 25.19 -16.07 5.67
CA SER A 59 25.03 -17.12 4.65
C SER A 59 23.58 -17.44 4.31
N ILE A 60 22.69 -16.45 4.42
CA ILE A 60 21.28 -16.61 4.09
C ILE A 60 21.09 -16.77 2.58
N GLN A 61 20.25 -17.72 2.22
CA GLN A 61 19.71 -17.86 0.87
C GLN A 61 18.19 -17.70 0.93
N PHE A 62 17.69 -16.69 0.24
CA PHE A 62 16.26 -16.54 0.02
C PHE A 62 15.80 -17.51 -1.06
N SER A 63 14.56 -17.99 -0.94
CA SER A 63 13.84 -18.63 -2.05
C SER A 63 13.64 -17.62 -3.19
N GLU A 64 13.14 -18.07 -4.34
CA GLU A 64 12.88 -17.24 -5.52
C GLU A 64 12.30 -15.87 -5.13
N ILE A 65 13.10 -14.82 -5.34
CA ILE A 65 12.75 -13.46 -4.98
C ILE A 65 11.87 -12.93 -6.10
N ALA A 66 10.54 -12.96 -5.90
CA ALA A 66 9.60 -12.46 -6.89
C ALA A 66 9.73 -10.94 -7.10
N PHE A 67 10.06 -10.19 -6.05
CA PHE A 67 10.28 -8.73 -6.08
C PHE A 67 11.05 -8.28 -4.83
N PHE A 68 11.79 -7.17 -4.96
CA PHE A 68 12.50 -6.55 -3.84
C PHE A 68 11.54 -5.63 -3.08
N SER A 69 11.24 -5.99 -1.82
CA SER A 69 10.30 -5.25 -0.96
C SER A 69 11.05 -4.31 -0.01
N ALA A 70 10.34 -3.29 0.50
CA ALA A 70 10.89 -2.39 1.51
C ALA A 70 11.32 -3.13 2.79
N ALA A 71 10.61 -4.20 3.16
CA ALA A 71 10.99 -5.04 4.29
C ALA A 71 12.35 -5.75 4.10
N LEU A 72 12.74 -6.06 2.85
CA LEU A 72 14.05 -6.62 2.54
C LEU A 72 15.14 -5.54 2.49
N GLU A 73 14.85 -4.39 1.89
CA GLU A 73 15.79 -3.26 1.81
C GLU A 73 16.21 -2.76 3.20
N TYR A 74 15.26 -2.63 4.13
CA TYR A 74 15.50 -2.11 5.47
C TYR A 74 15.72 -3.20 6.55
N ASP A 75 15.88 -4.46 6.16
CA ASP A 75 16.13 -5.60 7.06
C ASP A 75 15.04 -5.74 8.17
N TRP A 76 13.76 -5.55 7.80
CA TRP A 76 12.58 -5.67 8.69
C TRP A 76 12.08 -7.12 8.81
N ILE A 77 12.99 -8.10 8.81
CA ILE A 77 12.62 -9.53 8.79
C ILE A 77 12.33 -10.06 10.20
N CYS A 78 13.16 -9.73 11.19
CA CYS A 78 13.09 -10.34 12.52
C CYS A 78 13.44 -9.39 13.68
N GLY A 79 12.80 -9.61 14.83
CA GLY A 79 13.09 -8.90 16.08
C GLY A 79 12.41 -7.54 16.17
N ALA A 80 13.05 -6.57 16.84
CA ALA A 80 12.52 -5.23 17.01
C ALA A 80 12.34 -4.46 15.69
N SER A 81 13.05 -4.85 14.62
CA SER A 81 12.91 -4.23 13.31
C SER A 81 11.63 -4.64 12.57
N ALA A 82 11.13 -5.86 12.80
CA ALA A 82 9.87 -6.34 12.20
C ALA A 82 8.64 -5.55 12.68
N TYR A 83 8.74 -4.89 13.83
CA TYR A 83 7.70 -3.98 14.32
C TYR A 83 7.46 -2.79 13.36
N TRP A 84 8.51 -2.27 12.72
CA TRP A 84 8.41 -1.12 11.80
C TRP A 84 7.59 -1.45 10.56
N ALA A 85 7.77 -2.65 10.01
CA ALA A 85 6.98 -3.20 8.91
C ALA A 85 5.47 -3.19 9.24
N SER A 86 5.12 -3.72 10.42
CA SER A 86 3.74 -3.76 10.88
C SER A 86 3.19 -2.35 11.17
N LEU A 87 3.98 -1.49 11.79
CA LEU A 87 3.61 -0.11 12.12
C LEU A 87 3.29 0.71 10.87
N PHE A 88 4.07 0.55 9.80
CA PHE A 88 3.79 1.19 8.51
C PHE A 88 2.38 0.84 7.98
N SER A 89 2.04 -0.45 7.99
CA SER A 89 0.72 -0.92 7.54
C SER A 89 -0.40 -0.39 8.45
N GLN A 90 -0.18 -0.35 9.76
CA GLN A 90 -1.16 0.14 10.73
C GLN A 90 -1.43 1.63 10.54
N ILE A 91 -0.41 2.45 10.31
CA ILE A 91 -0.58 3.89 10.05
C ILE A 91 -1.42 4.11 8.80
N GLN A 92 -1.19 3.35 7.73
CA GLN A 92 -1.99 3.43 6.51
C GLN A 92 -3.47 3.13 6.79
N PHE A 93 -3.77 2.00 7.42
CA PHE A 93 -5.16 1.61 7.70
C PHE A 93 -5.84 2.55 8.70
N LEU A 94 -5.12 3.05 9.70
CA LEU A 94 -5.63 4.02 10.65
C LEU A 94 -5.93 5.36 9.96
N GLY A 95 -5.05 5.81 9.06
CA GLY A 95 -5.28 7.00 8.23
C GLY A 95 -6.54 6.87 7.39
N VAL A 96 -6.76 5.71 6.77
CA VAL A 96 -7.97 5.41 6.01
C VAL A 96 -9.21 5.38 6.90
N LEU A 97 -9.12 4.80 8.09
CA LEU A 97 -10.22 4.78 9.04
C LEU A 97 -10.64 6.21 9.45
N LEU A 98 -9.67 7.03 9.86
CA LEU A 98 -9.95 8.43 10.20
C LEU A 98 -10.47 9.22 9.00
N GLY A 99 -9.87 9.01 7.82
CA GLY A 99 -10.30 9.64 6.58
C GLY A 99 -11.74 9.30 6.21
N THR A 100 -12.16 8.04 6.34
CA THR A 100 -13.53 7.61 6.04
C THR A 100 -14.55 8.16 7.04
N ILE A 101 -14.21 8.24 8.33
CA ILE A 101 -15.09 8.85 9.34
C ILE A 101 -15.26 10.35 9.08
N ILE A 102 -14.16 11.07 8.85
CA ILE A 102 -14.19 12.52 8.61
C ILE A 102 -14.93 12.83 7.31
N THR A 103 -14.59 12.17 6.20
CA THR A 103 -15.25 12.42 4.92
C THR A 103 -16.69 11.93 4.90
N GLY A 104 -17.01 10.83 5.58
CA GLY A 104 -18.39 10.38 5.74
C GLY A 104 -19.26 11.41 6.45
N THR A 105 -18.81 11.87 7.62
CA THR A 105 -19.56 12.87 8.41
C THR A 105 -19.67 14.22 7.69
N LEU A 106 -18.59 14.69 7.04
CA LEU A 106 -18.67 15.92 6.23
C LEU A 106 -19.63 15.79 5.04
N SER A 107 -19.75 14.58 4.47
CA SER A 107 -20.61 14.34 3.30
C SER A 107 -22.08 14.48 3.67
N ASP A 108 -22.43 14.10 4.89
CA ASP A 108 -23.79 14.20 5.40
C ASP A 108 -24.18 15.67 5.70
N ILE A 109 -23.19 16.52 6.05
CA ILE A 109 -23.43 17.94 6.37
C ILE A 109 -23.44 18.82 5.11
N PHE A 110 -22.43 18.71 4.25
CA PHE A 110 -22.25 19.60 3.08
C PHE A 110 -22.82 19.04 1.77
N GLY A 111 -23.27 17.78 1.79
CA GLY A 111 -23.71 17.07 0.60
C GLY A 111 -22.57 16.34 -0.12
N ARG A 112 -22.94 15.26 -0.81
CA ARG A 112 -22.00 14.24 -1.31
C ARG A 112 -21.18 14.67 -2.52
N HIS A 113 -21.75 15.48 -3.41
CA HIS A 113 -21.09 15.93 -4.65
C HIS A 113 -19.89 16.86 -4.43
N PRO A 114 -19.99 17.97 -3.66
CA PRO A 114 -18.84 18.86 -3.43
C PRO A 114 -17.73 18.17 -2.65
N LEU A 115 -18.07 17.33 -1.68
CA LEU A 115 -17.06 16.64 -0.88
C LEU A 115 -16.27 15.60 -1.68
N ALA A 116 -16.94 14.87 -2.57
CA ALA A 116 -16.27 13.92 -3.46
C ALA A 116 -15.20 14.61 -4.31
N LEU A 117 -15.49 15.80 -4.87
CA LEU A 117 -14.53 16.58 -5.65
C LEU A 117 -13.36 17.08 -4.81
N ILE A 118 -13.61 17.59 -3.59
CA ILE A 118 -12.56 18.07 -2.68
C ILE A 118 -11.64 16.92 -2.25
N SER A 119 -12.20 15.75 -1.93
CA SER A 119 -11.42 14.59 -1.55
C SER A 119 -10.53 14.10 -2.71
N LEU A 120 -11.05 14.10 -3.93
CA LEU A 120 -10.32 13.72 -5.13
C LEU A 120 -9.17 14.69 -5.43
N THR A 121 -9.41 16.00 -5.38
CA THR A 121 -8.36 16.99 -5.63
C THR A 121 -7.28 16.96 -4.56
N CYS A 122 -7.66 16.84 -3.29
CA CYS A 122 -6.72 16.66 -2.18
C CYS A 122 -5.86 15.40 -2.36
N GLY A 123 -6.49 14.28 -2.72
CA GLY A 123 -5.78 13.02 -3.00
C GLY A 123 -4.75 13.17 -4.12
N ILE A 124 -5.10 13.83 -5.22
CA ILE A 124 -4.19 14.04 -6.37
C ILE A 124 -2.98 14.87 -5.95
N ILE A 125 -3.20 15.95 -5.18
CA ILE A 125 -2.12 16.82 -4.69
C ILE A 125 -1.16 16.05 -3.77
N VAL A 126 -1.71 15.28 -2.82
CA VAL A 126 -0.90 14.50 -1.88
C VAL A 126 -0.11 13.41 -2.59
N SER A 127 -0.69 12.72 -3.57
CA SER A 127 0.01 11.72 -4.39
C SER A 127 1.16 12.34 -5.18
N PHE A 128 0.94 13.51 -5.79
CA PHE A 128 2.00 14.24 -6.49
C PHE A 128 3.14 14.66 -5.56
N CYS A 129 2.82 15.19 -4.37
CA CYS A 129 3.82 15.55 -3.36
C CYS A 129 4.60 14.32 -2.83
N SER A 130 3.96 13.16 -2.78
CA SER A 130 4.58 11.92 -2.29
C SER A 130 5.41 11.19 -3.36
N GLY A 131 5.42 11.68 -4.61
CA GLY A 131 6.12 11.04 -5.73
C GLY A 131 5.55 9.69 -6.14
N THR A 132 4.29 9.39 -5.80
CA THR A 132 3.60 8.13 -6.13
C THR A 132 2.79 8.22 -7.43
N ILE A 133 2.93 9.33 -8.16
CA ILE A 133 2.50 9.63 -9.54
C ILE A 133 3.68 10.29 -10.24
#